data_AF-A0A1F6CNH0-F1
#
_entry.id   AF-A0A1F6CNH0-F1
#
_cell.length_a   1.000
_cell.length_b   1.000
_cell.length_c   1.000
_cell.angle_alpha   90.00
_cell.angle_beta   90.00
_cell.angle_gamma   90.00
#
_symmetry.space_group_name_H-M   'P 1'
#
loop_
_entity.id
_entity.type
_entity.pdbx_description
1 polymer ?
#
loop_
_entity_poly.entity_id
_entity_poly.type
_entity_poly.pdbx_seq_one_letter_code
_entity_poly.pdbx_strand_id
1 'polypeptide(L)'
;MANQTQSKQIRIVKASGETELFAESKLRASLKRAGASEGSINSVVHDVTDRLHEGMTTKDIYSRAFSHLRRKDRPTAGRYHLRMALMEFGPSGHPFEKFVGELLKAEGFDVEVARIVQGVCVKHEVDVVATRGDRHVMVECKFHNQPGLRSDVKISLYVQARFEDVERQWKKQPNHGEKFHEVWLVTNTKLTTDATRYAECVGMHALGWSYPSTGSLEQLVERYGLHPVTCLTLLNRMQKQEMMRQGFILCKDVLEHPDALRRVFRNPARAEDVLQEARELIKAI
;
A
#
# COMPACT_ATOMS: atom_id res chain seq x y z
N MET A 1 21.85 -44.63 9.50
CA MET A 1 22.08 -43.44 10.35
C MET A 1 21.20 -42.32 9.81
N ALA A 2 20.05 -42.08 10.46
CA ALA A 2 19.12 -41.04 10.05
C ALA A 2 19.60 -39.71 10.64
N ASN A 3 20.11 -38.81 9.80
CA ASN A 3 20.44 -37.46 10.21
C ASN A 3 19.14 -36.64 10.18
N GLN A 4 18.38 -36.67 11.27
CA GLN A 4 17.26 -35.77 11.49
C GLN A 4 17.85 -34.36 11.70
N THR A 5 17.80 -33.54 10.66
CA THR A 5 18.06 -32.10 10.78
C THR A 5 16.95 -31.50 11.63
N GLN A 6 17.18 -31.46 12.94
CA GLN A 6 16.30 -30.82 13.90
C GLN A 6 16.21 -29.35 13.50
N SER A 7 15.12 -28.95 12.84
CA SER A 7 14.94 -27.55 12.48
C SER A 7 14.86 -26.76 13.78
N LYS A 8 15.90 -25.95 14.02
CA LYS A 8 15.97 -25.11 15.20
C LYS A 8 14.76 -24.18 15.10
N GLN A 9 13.79 -24.33 16.01
CA GLN A 9 12.62 -23.46 16.08
C GLN A 9 13.08 -22.08 16.54
N ILE A 10 13.49 -21.25 15.59
CA ILE A 10 13.99 -19.90 15.85
C ILE A 10 12.82 -18.94 15.96
N ARG A 11 12.80 -18.16 17.04
CA ARG A 11 11.83 -17.08 17.22
C ARG A 11 12.36 -15.78 16.65
N ILE A 12 11.46 -15.06 15.98
CA ILE A 12 11.71 -13.77 15.35
C ILE A 12 10.80 -12.69 15.94
N VAL A 13 11.25 -11.44 15.89
CA VAL A 13 10.51 -10.29 16.43
C VAL A 13 9.84 -9.52 15.31
N LYS A 14 8.51 -9.40 15.36
CA LYS A 14 7.72 -8.60 14.40
C LYS A 14 7.94 -7.10 14.63
N ALA A 15 7.56 -6.31 13.63
CA ALA A 15 7.46 -4.86 13.77
C ALA A 15 6.53 -4.40 14.90
N SER A 16 5.56 -5.22 15.33
CA SER A 16 4.71 -4.93 16.49
C SER A 16 5.38 -5.20 17.84
N GLY A 17 6.60 -5.77 17.87
CA GLY A 17 7.26 -6.27 19.08
C GLY A 17 6.85 -7.69 19.48
N GLU A 18 5.76 -8.23 18.91
CA GLU A 18 5.37 -9.62 19.11
C GLU A 18 6.41 -10.59 18.59
N THR A 19 6.60 -11.69 19.30
CA THR A 19 7.49 -12.79 18.89
C THR A 19 6.70 -13.91 18.23
N GLU A 20 7.22 -14.50 17.15
CA GLU A 20 6.66 -15.72 16.55
C GLU A 20 7.77 -16.66 16.05
N LEU A 21 7.42 -17.91 15.76
CA LEU A 21 8.33 -18.83 15.07
C LEU A 21 8.55 -18.39 13.62
N PHE A 22 9.81 -18.42 13.18
CA PHE A 22 10.13 -18.23 11.77
C PHE A 22 9.44 -19.31 10.93
N ALA A 23 8.73 -18.88 9.89
CA ALA A 23 8.08 -19.76 8.93
C ALA A 23 8.59 -19.43 7.53
N GLU A 24 9.43 -20.31 6.98
CA GLU A 24 9.96 -20.20 5.62
C GLU A 24 8.84 -20.02 4.58
N SER A 25 7.70 -20.70 4.78
CA SER A 25 6.52 -20.59 3.92
C SER A 25 6.00 -19.15 3.80
N LYS A 26 6.07 -18.34 4.86
CA LYS A 26 5.69 -16.92 4.81
C LYS A 26 6.66 -16.10 3.96
N LEU A 27 7.97 -16.35 4.09
CA LEU A 27 8.99 -15.69 3.27
C LEU A 27 8.79 -16.05 1.79
N ARG A 28 8.68 -17.35 1.47
CA ARG A 28 8.40 -17.83 0.11
C ARG A 28 7.14 -17.20 -0.47
N ALA A 29 6.04 -17.20 0.28
CA ALA A 29 4.79 -16.60 -0.17
C ALA A 29 4.93 -15.10 -0.45
N SER A 30 5.69 -14.37 0.37
CA SER A 30 5.93 -12.93 0.15
C SER A 30 6.78 -12.65 -1.10
N LEU A 31 7.78 -13.49 -1.38
CA LEU A 31 8.63 -13.37 -2.57
C LEU A 31 7.85 -13.75 -3.84
N LYS A 32 7.05 -14.82 -3.77
CA LYS A 32 6.20 -15.27 -4.87
C LYS A 32 5.17 -14.21 -5.26
N ARG A 33 4.53 -13.56 -4.28
CA ARG A 33 3.60 -12.44 -4.53
C ARG A 33 4.27 -11.26 -5.24
N ALA A 34 5.55 -11.03 -5.00
CA ALA A 34 6.31 -10.00 -5.70
C ALA A 34 6.78 -10.40 -7.11
N GLY A 35 6.45 -11.62 -7.57
CA GLY A 35 6.85 -12.13 -8.89
C GLY A 35 8.23 -12.77 -8.95
N ALA A 36 8.86 -13.08 -7.81
CA ALA A 36 10.17 -13.73 -7.81
C ALA A 36 10.11 -15.15 -8.40
N SER A 37 11.07 -15.48 -9.27
CA SER A 37 11.21 -16.85 -9.81
C SER A 37 11.62 -17.85 -8.71
N GLU A 38 11.29 -19.13 -8.89
CA GLU A 38 11.63 -20.18 -7.92
C GLU A 38 13.15 -20.23 -7.59
N GLY A 39 14.01 -20.02 -8.60
CA GLY A 39 15.45 -19.92 -8.38
C GLY A 39 15.85 -18.72 -7.50
N SER A 40 15.20 -17.57 -7.70
CA SER A 40 15.40 -16.39 -6.86
C SER A 40 14.89 -16.63 -5.43
N ILE A 41 13.69 -17.21 -5.30
CA ILE A 41 13.08 -17.57 -4.01
C ILE A 41 14.01 -18.48 -3.21
N ASN A 42 14.46 -19.59 -3.81
CA ASN A 42 15.36 -20.53 -3.14
C ASN A 42 16.67 -19.87 -2.70
N SER A 43 17.23 -19.02 -3.55
CA SER A 43 18.46 -18.28 -3.25
C SER A 43 18.29 -17.28 -2.10
N VAL A 44 17.15 -16.58 -2.02
CA VAL A 44 16.84 -15.66 -0.90
C VAL A 44 16.61 -16.44 0.39
N VAL A 45 15.82 -17.51 0.32
CA VAL A 45 15.51 -18.35 1.48
C VAL A 45 16.78 -18.92 2.08
N HIS A 46 17.70 -19.42 1.25
CA HIS A 46 19.00 -19.90 1.71
C HIS A 46 19.80 -18.80 2.44
N ASP A 47 19.97 -17.61 1.85
CA ASP A 47 20.73 -16.51 2.48
C ASP A 47 20.11 -16.04 3.81
N VAL A 48 18.77 -16.07 3.92
CA VAL A 48 18.07 -15.73 5.16
C VAL A 48 18.26 -16.84 6.21
N THR A 49 18.05 -18.10 5.85
CA THR A 49 18.12 -19.23 6.78
C THR A 49 19.53 -19.46 7.30
N ASP A 50 20.57 -19.29 6.48
CA ASP A 50 21.99 -19.42 6.90
C ASP A 50 22.39 -18.45 8.01
N ARG A 51 21.72 -17.29 8.04
CA ARG A 51 22.03 -16.21 8.99
C ARG A 51 20.96 -16.07 10.06
N LEU A 52 19.93 -16.92 10.03
CA LEU A 52 18.80 -16.86 10.93
C LEU A 52 19.27 -17.14 12.36
N HIS A 53 18.88 -16.28 13.29
CA HIS A 53 19.23 -16.43 14.71
C HIS A 53 18.07 -15.98 15.59
N GLU A 54 18.08 -16.44 16.84
CA GLU A 54 17.08 -16.06 17.85
C GLU A 54 17.00 -14.54 17.98
N GLY A 55 15.77 -14.03 18.03
CA GLY A 55 15.50 -12.60 18.15
C GLY A 55 15.72 -11.79 16.87
N MET A 56 16.08 -12.41 15.73
CA MET A 56 16.16 -11.70 14.45
C MET A 56 14.84 -11.02 14.14
N THR A 57 14.87 -9.77 13.69
CA THR A 57 13.64 -9.03 13.43
C THR A 57 13.07 -9.35 12.04
N THR A 58 11.77 -9.21 11.87
CA THR A 58 11.14 -9.27 10.53
C THR A 58 11.70 -8.19 9.60
N LYS A 59 12.20 -7.08 10.16
CA LYS A 59 12.86 -6.01 9.41
C LYS A 59 14.20 -6.49 8.84
N ASP A 60 14.99 -7.23 9.61
CA ASP A 60 16.27 -7.78 9.14
C ASP A 60 16.06 -8.81 8.03
N ILE A 61 15.10 -9.71 8.20
CA ILE A 61 14.71 -10.70 7.19
C ILE A 61 14.29 -9.99 5.90
N TYR A 62 13.41 -9.00 6.02
CA TYR A 62 12.96 -8.18 4.90
C TYR A 62 14.13 -7.46 4.21
N SER A 63 15.02 -6.81 4.96
CA SER A 63 16.14 -6.07 4.40
C SER A 63 17.10 -6.98 3.63
N ARG A 64 17.36 -8.20 4.13
CA ARG A 64 18.17 -9.20 3.43
C ARG A 64 17.53 -9.63 2.12
N ALA A 65 16.25 -10.03 2.17
CA ALA A 65 15.49 -10.43 0.99
C ALA A 65 15.45 -9.31 -0.07
N PHE A 66 15.15 -8.09 0.35
CA PHE A 66 15.10 -6.92 -0.53
C PHE A 66 16.48 -6.61 -1.15
N SER A 67 17.56 -6.59 -0.36
CA SER A 67 18.91 -6.39 -0.88
C SER A 67 19.32 -7.46 -1.89
N HIS A 68 18.90 -8.71 -1.67
CA HIS A 68 19.17 -9.79 -2.60
C HIS A 68 18.42 -9.63 -3.92
N LEU A 69 17.11 -9.36 -3.85
CA LEU A 69 16.29 -9.09 -5.03
C LEU A 69 16.83 -7.89 -5.80
N ARG A 70 17.13 -6.76 -5.14
CA ARG A 70 17.61 -5.54 -5.79
C ARG A 70 18.87 -5.73 -6.62
N ARG A 71 19.74 -6.69 -6.26
CA ARG A 71 20.95 -7.03 -7.02
C ARG A 71 20.67 -7.89 -8.25
N LYS A 72 19.65 -8.75 -8.21
CA LYS A 72 19.35 -9.73 -9.26
C LYS A 72 18.24 -9.29 -10.21
N ASP A 73 17.21 -8.65 -9.66
CA ASP A 73 15.96 -8.29 -10.34
C ASP A 73 15.33 -7.08 -9.63
N ARG A 74 15.56 -5.89 -10.20
CA ARG A 74 15.07 -4.63 -9.66
C ARG A 74 13.54 -4.50 -9.68
N PRO A 75 12.84 -4.81 -10.79
CA PRO A 75 11.38 -4.80 -10.81
C PRO A 75 10.76 -5.65 -9.69
N THR A 76 11.23 -6.89 -9.51
CA THR A 76 10.76 -7.75 -8.42
C THR A 76 11.09 -7.16 -7.04
N ALA A 77 12.26 -6.55 -6.87
CA ALA A 77 12.60 -5.84 -5.63
C ALA A 77 11.65 -4.67 -5.35
N GLY A 78 11.27 -3.90 -6.38
CA GLY A 78 10.30 -2.81 -6.30
C GLY A 78 8.92 -3.30 -5.84
N ARG A 79 8.40 -4.38 -6.44
CA ARG A 79 7.14 -5.01 -6.01
C ARG A 79 7.23 -5.52 -4.56
N TYR A 80 8.32 -6.19 -4.21
CA TYR A 80 8.57 -6.65 -2.84
C TYR A 80 8.67 -5.49 -1.83
N HIS A 81 9.11 -4.31 -2.28
CA HIS A 81 9.22 -3.10 -1.47
C HIS A 81 7.91 -2.33 -1.32
N LEU A 82 6.87 -2.64 -2.08
CA LEU A 82 5.61 -1.87 -2.14
C LEU A 82 5.06 -1.45 -0.77
N ARG A 83 5.00 -2.39 0.19
CA ARG A 83 4.50 -2.08 1.55
C ARG A 83 5.29 -0.97 2.23
N MET A 84 6.61 -1.02 2.12
CA MET A 84 7.51 -0.03 2.69
C MET A 84 7.48 1.25 1.88
N ALA A 85 7.39 1.16 0.55
CA ALA A 85 7.26 2.29 -0.35
C ALA A 85 6.03 3.16 -0.03
N LEU A 86 4.89 2.55 0.32
CA LEU A 86 3.70 3.29 0.76
C LEU A 86 3.95 4.06 2.06
N MET A 87 4.75 3.53 2.99
CA MET A 87 5.11 4.24 4.23
C MET A 87 6.04 5.43 3.99
N GLU A 88 6.70 5.49 2.83
CA GLU A 88 7.58 6.59 2.44
C GLU A 88 6.84 7.84 1.95
N PHE A 89 5.50 7.82 1.89
CA PHE A 89 4.66 8.96 1.49
C PHE A 89 4.76 10.19 2.39
N GLY A 90 5.50 10.09 3.50
CA GLY A 90 5.74 11.20 4.41
C GLY A 90 4.67 11.32 5.49
N PRO A 91 4.79 12.30 6.40
CA PRO A 91 4.02 12.32 7.64
C PRO A 91 2.59 12.88 7.49
N SER A 92 2.28 13.59 6.40
CA SER A 92 1.02 14.35 6.29
C SER A 92 -0.21 13.53 5.90
N GLY A 93 -0.06 12.30 5.42
CA GLY A 93 -1.17 11.48 4.89
C GLY A 93 -1.67 11.92 3.51
N HIS A 94 -1.54 13.20 3.15
CA HIS A 94 -2.06 13.73 1.89
C HIS A 94 -1.61 12.99 0.59
N PRO A 95 -0.35 12.55 0.44
CA PRO A 95 0.02 11.74 -0.73
C PRO A 95 -0.70 10.39 -0.77
N PHE A 96 -1.08 9.83 0.39
CA PHE A 96 -1.86 8.61 0.46
C PHE A 96 -3.31 8.82 0.01
N GLU A 97 -3.93 9.96 0.33
CA GLU A 97 -5.27 10.32 -0.15
C GLU A 97 -5.30 10.41 -1.68
N LYS A 98 -4.33 11.10 -2.27
CA LYS A 98 -4.18 11.20 -3.73
C LYS A 98 -3.95 9.84 -4.37
N PHE A 99 -3.13 8.99 -3.76
CA PHE A 99 -2.90 7.63 -4.22
C PHE A 99 -4.18 6.77 -4.18
N VAL A 100 -4.99 6.87 -3.12
CA VAL A 100 -6.29 6.19 -3.04
C VAL A 100 -7.26 6.74 -4.09
N GLY A 101 -7.20 8.05 -4.36
CA GLY A 101 -7.95 8.66 -5.45
C GLY A 101 -7.56 8.08 -6.82
N GLU A 102 -6.27 7.91 -7.10
CA GLU A 102 -5.80 7.27 -8.33
C GLU A 102 -6.21 5.79 -8.44
N LEU A 103 -6.29 5.08 -7.32
CA LEU A 103 -6.83 3.72 -7.28
C LEU A 103 -8.30 3.71 -7.70
N LEU A 104 -9.13 4.60 -7.15
CA LEU A 104 -10.55 4.69 -7.51
C LEU A 104 -10.76 5.11 -8.96
N LYS A 105 -9.91 6.02 -9.49
CA LYS A 105 -9.92 6.35 -10.92
C LYS A 105 -9.62 5.15 -11.80
N ALA A 106 -8.66 4.30 -11.40
CA ALA A 106 -8.36 3.06 -12.12
C ALA A 106 -9.52 2.05 -12.07
N GLU A 107 -10.35 2.10 -11.02
CA GLU A 107 -11.62 1.39 -10.95
C GLU A 107 -12.77 2.08 -11.72
N GLY A 108 -12.50 3.20 -12.41
CA GLY A 108 -13.47 3.91 -13.25
C GLY A 108 -14.39 4.86 -12.50
N PHE A 109 -13.99 5.36 -11.33
CA PHE A 109 -14.69 6.44 -10.65
C PHE A 109 -14.19 7.81 -11.09
N ASP A 110 -15.09 8.79 -11.10
CA ASP A 110 -14.73 10.20 -11.03
C ASP A 110 -14.39 10.54 -9.57
N VAL A 111 -13.31 11.27 -9.34
CA VAL A 111 -12.71 11.41 -8.00
C VAL A 111 -12.35 12.85 -7.67
N GLU A 112 -12.74 13.27 -6.46
CA GLU A 112 -12.30 14.50 -5.81
C GLU A 112 -11.58 14.19 -4.49
N VAL A 113 -10.45 14.85 -4.22
CA VAL A 113 -9.63 14.63 -3.02
C VAL A 113 -9.71 15.85 -2.10
N ALA A 114 -9.64 15.64 -0.77
CA ALA A 114 -9.65 16.67 0.27
C ALA A 114 -10.84 17.64 0.15
N ARG A 115 -12.07 17.08 0.20
CA ARG A 115 -13.31 17.82 0.00
C ARG A 115 -13.99 18.14 1.31
N ILE A 116 -14.30 19.42 1.52
CA ILE A 116 -15.15 19.84 2.62
C ILE A 116 -16.62 19.57 2.24
N VAL A 117 -17.23 18.63 2.94
CA VAL A 117 -18.63 18.24 2.78
C VAL A 117 -19.42 18.70 3.99
N GLN A 118 -20.59 19.31 3.76
CA GLN A 118 -21.51 19.68 4.82
C GLN A 118 -22.35 18.45 5.21
N GLY A 119 -22.22 17.98 6.44
CA GLY A 119 -23.15 17.05 7.07
C GLY A 119 -24.36 17.76 7.66
N VAL A 120 -25.28 17.01 8.26
CA VAL A 120 -26.44 17.60 8.94
C VAL A 120 -26.00 18.37 10.19
N CYS A 121 -24.98 17.89 10.89
CA CYS A 121 -24.51 18.48 12.14
C CYS A 121 -23.28 19.36 11.94
N VAL A 122 -22.25 18.89 11.22
CA VAL A 122 -20.97 19.63 11.07
C VAL A 122 -20.38 19.51 9.66
N LYS A 123 -19.33 20.31 9.40
CA LYS A 123 -18.50 20.16 8.20
C LYS A 123 -17.49 19.05 8.41
N HIS A 124 -17.30 18.22 7.40
CA HIS A 124 -16.33 17.14 7.37
C HIS A 124 -15.35 17.36 6.21
N GLU A 125 -14.05 17.28 6.48
CA GLU A 125 -13.04 17.17 5.43
C GLU A 125 -12.92 15.70 5.04
N VAL A 126 -13.58 15.32 3.95
CA VAL A 126 -13.57 13.96 3.41
C VAL A 126 -12.33 13.79 2.53
N ASP A 127 -11.54 12.76 2.83
CA ASP A 127 -10.26 12.52 2.16
C ASP A 127 -10.44 12.27 0.66
N VAL A 128 -11.38 11.40 0.28
CA VAL A 128 -11.76 11.17 -1.12
C VAL A 128 -13.26 11.02 -1.27
N VAL A 129 -13.84 11.72 -2.23
CA VAL A 129 -15.21 11.52 -2.70
C VAL A 129 -15.14 10.96 -4.12
N ALA A 130 -15.87 9.88 -4.37
CA ALA A 130 -15.84 9.21 -5.67
C ALA A 130 -17.26 8.89 -6.18
N THR A 131 -17.48 9.06 -7.49
CA THR A 131 -18.77 8.75 -8.14
C THR A 131 -18.59 7.83 -9.34
N ARG A 132 -19.47 6.84 -9.48
CA ARG A 132 -19.53 5.97 -10.68
C ARG A 132 -20.94 5.48 -10.90
N GLY A 133 -21.63 6.06 -11.88
CA GLY A 133 -23.08 5.85 -12.06
C GLY A 133 -23.82 6.27 -10.78
N ASP A 134 -24.63 5.37 -10.25
CA ASP A 134 -25.41 5.64 -9.03
C ASP A 134 -24.61 5.46 -7.74
N ARG A 135 -23.36 4.98 -7.81
CA ARG A 135 -22.50 4.81 -6.63
C ARG A 135 -21.87 6.15 -6.24
N HIS A 136 -21.98 6.52 -4.98
CA HIS A 136 -21.36 7.69 -4.39
C HIS A 136 -20.64 7.31 -3.11
N VAL A 137 -19.32 7.38 -3.14
CA VAL A 137 -18.46 6.81 -2.11
C VAL A 137 -17.78 7.92 -1.32
N MET A 138 -17.91 7.86 -0.01
CA MET A 138 -17.11 8.62 0.95
C MET A 138 -15.94 7.74 1.41
N VAL A 139 -14.71 8.21 1.23
CA VAL A 139 -13.52 7.44 1.61
C VAL A 139 -12.77 8.18 2.70
N GLU A 140 -12.39 7.44 3.72
CA GLU A 140 -11.51 7.90 4.80
C GLU A 140 -10.20 7.11 4.76
N CYS A 141 -9.10 7.83 4.67
CA CYS A 141 -7.75 7.31 4.53
C CYS A 141 -7.04 7.31 5.88
N LYS A 142 -6.84 6.12 6.47
CA LYS A 142 -6.01 5.97 7.67
C LYS A 142 -4.58 5.58 7.32
N PHE A 143 -3.74 6.59 7.13
CA PHE A 143 -2.30 6.41 6.89
C PHE A 143 -1.51 6.16 8.17
N HIS A 144 -0.52 5.25 8.10
CA HIS A 144 0.48 5.03 9.14
C HIS A 144 1.89 5.07 8.55
N ASN A 145 2.78 5.85 9.17
CA ASN A 145 4.17 6.02 8.72
C ASN A 145 5.16 4.99 9.32
N GLN A 146 4.67 4.07 10.15
CA GLN A 146 5.49 3.06 10.81
C GLN A 146 4.93 1.64 10.58
N PRO A 147 5.80 0.66 10.28
CA PRO A 147 5.39 -0.74 10.25
C PRO A 147 4.92 -1.21 11.63
N GLY A 148 3.97 -2.14 11.65
CA GLY A 148 3.48 -2.77 12.89
C GLY A 148 2.23 -2.14 13.47
N LEU A 149 1.96 -0.86 13.14
CA LEU A 149 0.69 -0.21 13.49
C LEU A 149 -0.49 -0.83 12.75
N ARG A 150 -1.66 -0.80 13.39
CA ARG A 150 -2.93 -1.26 12.85
C ARG A 150 -4.02 -0.24 13.11
N SER A 151 -4.99 -0.15 12.21
CA SER A 151 -6.22 0.62 12.43
C SER A 151 -7.17 -0.20 13.31
N ASP A 152 -7.48 0.33 14.49
CA ASP A 152 -8.35 -0.31 15.47
C ASP A 152 -9.84 0.00 15.21
N VAL A 153 -10.71 -0.60 16.00
CA VAL A 153 -12.17 -0.45 15.86
C VAL A 153 -12.64 1.00 16.11
N LYS A 154 -11.90 1.81 16.87
CA LYS A 154 -12.25 3.22 17.11
C LYS A 154 -12.23 4.01 15.82
N ILE A 155 -11.28 3.70 14.92
CA ILE A 155 -11.22 4.32 13.60
C ILE A 155 -12.46 3.95 12.77
N SER A 156 -12.84 2.67 12.73
CA SER A 156 -14.04 2.25 11.98
C SER A 156 -15.32 2.90 12.54
N LEU A 157 -15.47 2.95 13.87
CA LEU A 157 -16.60 3.61 14.53
C LEU A 157 -16.65 5.12 14.22
N TYR A 158 -15.50 5.79 14.26
CA TYR A 158 -15.39 7.21 13.94
C TYR A 158 -15.77 7.50 12.48
N VAL A 159 -15.26 6.70 11.54
CA VAL A 159 -15.57 6.83 10.11
C VAL A 159 -17.06 6.59 9.85
N GLN A 160 -17.66 5.60 10.51
CA GLN A 160 -19.10 5.34 10.39
C GLN A 160 -19.93 6.53 10.88
N ALA A 161 -19.61 7.11 12.05
CA ALA A 161 -20.34 8.25 12.59
C ALA A 161 -20.26 9.49 11.66
N ARG A 162 -19.09 9.73 11.04
CA ARG A 162 -18.92 10.80 10.04
C ARG A 162 -19.78 10.54 8.80
N PHE A 163 -19.77 9.31 8.31
CA PHE A 163 -20.56 8.93 7.15
C PHE A 163 -22.05 9.13 7.40
N GLU A 164 -22.57 8.71 8.55
CA GLU A 164 -23.97 8.90 8.91
C GLU A 164 -24.40 10.37 8.95
N ASP A 165 -23.52 11.29 9.37
CA ASP A 165 -23.84 12.72 9.34
C ASP A 165 -23.92 13.29 7.92
N VAL A 166 -22.98 12.88 7.07
CA VAL A 166 -22.88 13.29 5.67
C VAL A 166 -23.99 12.66 4.81
N GLU A 167 -24.22 11.37 4.96
CA GLU A 167 -25.19 10.60 4.18
C GLU A 167 -26.61 11.14 4.38
N ARG A 168 -26.99 11.48 5.61
CA ARG A 168 -28.29 12.11 5.91
C ARG A 168 -28.47 13.45 5.20
N GLN A 169 -27.39 14.19 4.94
CA GLN A 169 -27.46 15.44 4.18
C GLN A 169 -27.51 15.17 2.67
N TRP A 170 -26.71 14.23 2.15
CA TRP A 170 -26.74 13.87 0.73
C TRP A 170 -28.09 13.32 0.28
N LYS A 171 -28.75 12.51 1.13
CA LYS A 171 -30.09 11.98 0.85
C LYS A 171 -31.15 13.07 0.65
N LYS A 172 -30.93 14.29 1.15
CA LYS A 172 -31.83 15.45 0.98
C LYS A 172 -31.53 16.28 -0.28
N GLN A 173 -30.38 16.07 -0.93
CA GLN A 173 -29.96 16.89 -2.06
C GLN A 173 -30.58 16.38 -3.37
N PRO A 174 -31.04 17.29 -4.26
CA PRO A 174 -31.45 16.93 -5.60
C PRO A 174 -30.32 16.18 -6.34
N ASN A 175 -30.65 15.12 -7.07
CA ASN A 175 -29.69 14.25 -7.79
C ASN A 175 -28.73 13.43 -6.91
N HIS A 176 -28.84 13.48 -5.59
CA HIS A 176 -28.09 12.62 -4.65
C HIS A 176 -29.01 11.68 -3.86
N GLY A 177 -30.28 12.06 -3.63
CA GLY A 177 -31.24 11.25 -2.87
C GLY A 177 -31.44 9.81 -3.36
N GLU A 178 -31.24 9.56 -4.66
CA GLU A 178 -31.39 8.24 -5.28
C GLU A 178 -30.06 7.49 -5.45
N LYS A 179 -28.92 8.15 -5.15
CA LYS A 179 -27.61 7.52 -5.26
C LYS A 179 -27.41 6.52 -4.12
N PHE A 180 -26.69 5.44 -4.41
CA PHE A 180 -26.21 4.50 -3.41
C PHE A 180 -24.98 5.10 -2.71
N HIS A 181 -25.15 5.48 -1.45
CA HIS A 181 -24.07 6.04 -0.64
C HIS A 181 -23.31 4.94 0.09
N GLU A 182 -21.99 4.96 -0.03
CA GLU A 182 -21.09 3.98 0.58
C GLU A 182 -20.01 4.69 1.38
N VAL A 183 -19.51 4.01 2.41
CA VAL A 183 -18.33 4.44 3.16
C VAL A 183 -17.20 3.44 3.02
N TRP A 184 -16.01 3.96 2.73
CA TRP A 184 -14.79 3.19 2.58
C TRP A 184 -13.78 3.63 3.63
N LEU A 185 -13.12 2.66 4.27
CA LEU A 185 -11.97 2.89 5.15
C LEU A 185 -10.73 2.27 4.53
N VAL A 186 -9.80 3.10 4.08
CA VAL A 186 -8.59 2.65 3.39
C VAL A 186 -7.35 2.87 4.26
N THR A 187 -6.52 1.86 4.43
CA THR A 187 -5.26 1.98 5.19
C THR A 187 -4.09 1.29 4.49
N ASN A 188 -2.90 1.90 4.55
CA ASN A 188 -1.66 1.30 4.03
C ASN A 188 -1.11 0.16 4.91
N THR A 189 -1.69 -0.05 6.09
CA THR A 189 -1.32 -1.14 7.01
C THR A 189 -2.46 -2.14 7.16
N LYS A 190 -2.64 -2.75 8.34
CA LYS A 190 -3.70 -3.73 8.57
C LYS A 190 -4.76 -3.16 9.50
N LEU A 191 -5.98 -3.67 9.35
CA LEU A 191 -7.02 -3.47 10.35
C LEU A 191 -6.92 -4.54 11.45
N THR A 192 -7.39 -4.21 12.65
CA THR A 192 -7.62 -5.21 13.70
C THR A 192 -8.84 -6.07 13.38
N THR A 193 -8.96 -7.24 14.01
CA THR A 193 -10.10 -8.14 13.80
C THR A 193 -11.42 -7.50 14.17
N ASP A 194 -11.46 -6.70 15.24
CA ASP A 194 -12.69 -5.98 15.63
C ASP A 194 -13.04 -4.87 14.62
N ALA A 195 -12.03 -4.18 14.07
CA ALA A 195 -12.24 -3.19 13.03
C ALA A 195 -12.81 -3.80 11.74
N THR A 196 -12.32 -4.96 11.30
CA THR A 196 -12.85 -5.66 10.12
C THR A 196 -14.25 -6.21 10.37
N ARG A 197 -14.48 -6.83 11.54
CA ARG A 197 -15.81 -7.35 11.91
C ARG A 197 -16.86 -6.26 11.97
N TYR A 198 -16.52 -5.11 12.56
CA TYR A 198 -17.43 -3.97 12.60
C TYR A 198 -17.71 -3.44 11.20
N ALA A 199 -16.66 -3.24 10.38
CA ALA A 199 -16.83 -2.74 9.01
C ALA A 199 -17.77 -3.64 8.18
N GLU A 200 -17.56 -4.96 8.22
CA GLU A 200 -18.44 -5.95 7.58
C GLU A 200 -19.88 -5.86 8.12
N CYS A 201 -20.04 -5.72 9.43
CA CYS A 201 -21.35 -5.66 10.08
C CYS A 201 -22.19 -4.43 9.65
N VAL A 202 -21.55 -3.28 9.44
CA VAL A 202 -22.25 -2.03 9.08
C VAL A 202 -22.27 -1.75 7.58
N GLY A 203 -21.69 -2.64 6.76
CA GLY A 203 -21.61 -2.45 5.30
C GLY A 203 -20.52 -1.46 4.86
N MET A 204 -19.53 -1.19 5.70
CA MET A 204 -18.37 -0.36 5.34
C MET A 204 -17.36 -1.17 4.52
N HIS A 205 -16.92 -0.63 3.39
CA HIS A 205 -15.87 -1.24 2.59
C HIS A 205 -14.49 -0.94 3.19
N ALA A 206 -13.92 -1.89 3.94
CA ALA A 206 -12.59 -1.74 4.50
C ALA A 206 -11.52 -2.32 3.56
N LEU A 207 -10.52 -1.49 3.23
CA LEU A 207 -9.39 -1.85 2.38
C LEU A 207 -8.08 -1.67 3.13
N GLY A 208 -7.29 -2.74 3.21
CA GLY A 208 -6.00 -2.73 3.92
C GLY A 208 -4.94 -3.55 3.20
N TRP A 209 -3.73 -3.52 3.76
CA TRP A 209 -2.65 -4.40 3.37
C TRP A 209 -3.04 -5.87 3.59
N SER A 210 -3.17 -6.63 2.50
CA SER A 210 -3.64 -8.01 2.49
C SER A 210 -5.05 -8.23 3.11
N TYR A 211 -5.92 -7.21 3.09
CA TYR A 211 -7.35 -7.33 3.42
C TYR A 211 -8.21 -6.49 2.45
N PRO A 212 -9.36 -6.98 1.96
CA PRO A 212 -9.86 -8.36 2.09
C PRO A 212 -8.90 -9.38 1.44
N SER A 213 -9.13 -10.69 1.63
CA SER A 213 -8.23 -11.72 1.06
C SER A 213 -8.10 -11.64 -0.47
N THR A 214 -9.16 -11.14 -1.13
CA THR A 214 -9.23 -10.87 -2.56
C THR A 214 -9.67 -9.42 -2.76
N GLY A 215 -8.90 -8.65 -3.53
CA GLY A 215 -9.13 -7.21 -3.70
C GLY A 215 -8.48 -6.36 -2.60
N SER A 216 -7.45 -6.86 -1.91
CA SER A 216 -6.67 -6.04 -0.96
C SER A 216 -5.93 -4.89 -1.64
N LEU A 217 -5.48 -3.90 -0.85
CA LEU A 217 -4.72 -2.76 -1.38
C LEU A 217 -3.49 -3.20 -2.19
N GLU A 218 -2.75 -4.19 -1.68
CA GLU A 218 -1.60 -4.82 -2.34
C GLU A 218 -1.97 -5.37 -3.73
N GLN A 219 -3.08 -6.12 -3.82
CA GLN A 219 -3.53 -6.73 -5.07
C GLN A 219 -4.08 -5.71 -6.07
N LEU A 220 -4.74 -4.64 -5.59
CA LEU A 220 -5.25 -3.58 -6.45
C LEU A 220 -4.10 -2.78 -7.08
N VAL A 221 -3.04 -2.52 -6.32
CA VAL A 221 -1.83 -1.87 -6.87
C VAL A 221 -1.25 -2.68 -8.02
N GLU A 222 -1.04 -3.98 -7.81
CA GLU A 222 -0.48 -4.86 -8.84
C GLU A 222 -1.41 -4.96 -10.05
N ARG A 223 -2.73 -5.12 -9.82
CA ARG A 223 -3.73 -5.22 -10.88
C ARG A 223 -3.75 -4.01 -11.81
N TYR A 224 -3.63 -2.81 -11.24
CA TYR A 224 -3.76 -1.55 -11.98
C TYR A 224 -2.42 -0.88 -12.30
N GLY A 225 -1.28 -1.52 -11.98
CA GLY A 225 0.05 -0.95 -12.20
C GLY A 225 0.28 0.35 -11.42
N LEU A 226 -0.32 0.50 -10.24
CA LEU A 226 -0.29 1.74 -9.44
C LEU A 226 0.91 1.78 -8.49
N HIS A 227 2.07 1.27 -8.92
CA HIS A 227 3.26 1.29 -8.08
C HIS A 227 3.71 2.72 -7.82
N PRO A 228 3.92 3.14 -6.57
CA PRO A 228 4.38 4.49 -6.28
C PRO A 228 5.82 4.71 -6.72
N VAL A 229 6.21 5.97 -6.95
CA VAL A 229 7.60 6.35 -7.26
C VAL A 229 8.58 5.93 -6.15
N THR A 230 8.08 5.75 -4.93
CA THR A 230 8.85 5.24 -3.79
C THR A 230 9.22 3.77 -3.94
N CYS A 231 8.64 3.01 -4.89
CA CYS A 231 9.08 1.66 -5.23
C CYS A 231 10.38 1.63 -6.04
N LEU A 232 10.72 2.71 -6.75
CA LEU A 232 11.89 2.76 -7.63
C LEU A 232 13.18 2.66 -6.81
N THR A 233 13.97 1.63 -7.09
CA THR A 233 15.18 1.30 -6.32
C THR A 233 16.40 2.07 -6.79
N LEU A 234 16.33 2.70 -7.96
CA LEU A 234 17.36 3.61 -8.48
C LEU A 234 17.24 5.04 -7.91
N LEU A 235 16.08 5.40 -7.36
CA LEU A 235 15.91 6.67 -6.65
C LEU A 235 16.46 6.59 -5.23
N ASN A 236 17.25 7.59 -4.85
CA ASN A 236 17.56 7.81 -3.44
C ASN A 236 16.40 8.52 -2.71
N ARG A 237 16.45 8.56 -1.38
CA ARG A 237 15.39 9.15 -0.55
C ARG A 237 15.05 10.60 -0.92
N MET A 238 16.05 11.43 -1.16
CA MET A 238 15.86 12.84 -1.52
C MET A 238 15.20 12.98 -2.89
N GLN A 239 15.57 12.15 -3.87
CA GLN A 239 14.94 12.14 -5.19
C GLN A 239 13.48 11.68 -5.10
N LYS A 240 13.18 10.63 -4.34
CA LYS A 240 11.79 10.19 -4.10
C LYS A 240 10.94 11.32 -3.49
N GLN A 241 11.47 11.99 -2.48
CA GLN A 241 10.80 13.12 -1.83
C GLN A 241 10.56 14.29 -2.80
N GLU A 242 11.54 14.60 -3.63
CA GLU A 242 11.42 15.65 -4.64
C GLU A 242 10.37 15.32 -5.71
N MET A 243 10.31 14.07 -6.17
CA MET A 243 9.26 13.62 -7.10
C MET A 243 7.86 13.77 -6.48
N MET A 244 7.68 13.31 -5.24
CA MET A 244 6.41 13.46 -4.53
C MET A 244 6.04 14.93 -4.29
N ARG A 245 7.03 15.79 -3.99
CA ARG A 245 6.81 17.24 -3.81
C ARG A 245 6.34 17.90 -5.10
N GLN A 246 6.80 17.42 -6.25
CA GLN A 246 6.35 17.87 -7.57
C GLN A 246 5.01 17.24 -8.00
N GLY A 247 4.40 16.39 -7.16
CA GLY A 247 3.10 15.76 -7.43
C GLY A 247 3.16 14.43 -8.16
N PHE A 248 4.35 13.90 -8.44
CA PHE A 248 4.52 12.56 -9.04
C PHE A 248 4.46 11.50 -7.94
N ILE A 249 3.32 10.81 -7.84
CA ILE A 249 3.06 9.82 -6.79
C ILE A 249 3.30 8.42 -7.33
N LEU A 250 2.90 8.17 -8.57
CA LEU A 250 2.93 6.87 -9.24
C LEU A 250 4.05 6.79 -10.28
N CYS A 251 4.53 5.58 -10.54
CA CYS A 251 5.50 5.32 -11.59
C CYS A 251 4.94 5.71 -12.97
N LYS A 252 3.64 5.52 -13.22
CA LYS A 252 2.98 5.93 -14.47
C LYS A 252 3.11 7.45 -14.71
N ASP A 253 2.97 8.27 -13.66
CA ASP A 253 3.07 9.74 -13.77
C ASP A 253 4.45 10.16 -14.30
N VAL A 254 5.50 9.42 -13.90
CA VAL A 254 6.88 9.68 -14.34
C VAL A 254 7.10 9.26 -15.80
N LEU A 255 6.44 8.18 -16.24
CA LEU A 255 6.50 7.71 -17.61
C LEU A 255 5.77 8.66 -18.58
N GLU A 256 4.67 9.27 -18.12
CA GLU A 256 3.92 10.28 -18.87
C GLU A 256 4.65 11.63 -18.92
N HIS A 257 5.49 11.91 -17.90
CA HIS A 257 6.24 13.17 -17.78
C HIS A 257 7.75 12.94 -17.56
N PRO A 258 8.46 12.32 -18.52
CA PRO A 258 9.87 11.94 -18.35
C PRO A 258 10.82 13.12 -18.11
N ASP A 259 10.45 14.32 -18.57
CA ASP A 259 11.26 15.52 -18.35
C ASP A 259 11.33 15.95 -16.88
N ALA A 260 10.30 15.66 -16.07
CA ALA A 260 10.35 15.91 -14.63
C ALA A 260 11.47 15.09 -13.98
N LEU A 261 11.59 13.82 -14.35
CA LEU A 261 12.65 12.94 -13.88
C LEU A 261 14.03 13.44 -14.29
N ARG A 262 14.19 13.89 -15.54
CA ARG A 262 15.46 14.42 -16.06
C ARG A 262 15.95 15.63 -15.27
N ARG A 263 15.02 16.52 -14.85
CA ARG A 263 15.33 17.67 -13.99
C ARG A 263 15.84 17.25 -12.61
N VAL A 264 15.30 16.17 -12.05
CA VAL A 264 15.71 15.63 -10.74
C VAL A 264 17.09 14.95 -10.82
N PHE A 265 17.40 14.23 -11.91
CA PHE A 265 18.67 13.49 -12.02
C PHE A 265 19.87 14.32 -12.49
N ARG A 266 19.64 15.40 -13.24
CA ARG A 266 20.70 16.19 -13.92
C ARG A 266 21.66 15.32 -14.77
N ASN A 267 21.27 14.08 -15.08
CA ASN A 267 22.00 13.09 -15.87
C ASN A 267 20.99 12.30 -16.72
N PRO A 268 20.99 12.47 -18.05
CA PRO A 268 20.02 11.81 -18.94
C PRO A 268 20.07 10.29 -18.92
N ALA A 269 21.26 9.68 -18.86
CA ALA A 269 21.41 8.22 -18.86
C ALA A 269 20.77 7.58 -17.62
N ARG A 270 21.00 8.17 -16.44
CA ARG A 270 20.39 7.67 -15.19
C ARG A 270 18.87 7.86 -15.17
N ALA A 271 18.36 8.90 -15.82
CA ALA A 271 16.92 9.09 -15.95
C ALA A 271 16.30 7.97 -16.81
N GLU A 272 16.96 7.56 -17.90
CA GLU A 272 16.46 6.46 -18.74
C GLU A 272 16.47 5.11 -18.00
N ASP A 273 17.51 4.82 -17.20
CA ASP A 273 17.53 3.61 -16.37
C ASP A 273 16.32 3.54 -15.41
N VAL A 274 15.94 4.69 -14.84
CA VAL A 274 14.81 4.79 -13.90
C VAL A 274 13.46 4.71 -14.64
N LEU A 275 13.35 5.30 -15.82
CA LEU A 275 12.18 5.12 -16.68
C LEU A 275 12.03 3.64 -17.07
N GLN A 276 13.13 2.96 -17.38
CA GLN A 276 13.10 1.53 -17.67
C GLN A 276 12.68 0.72 -16.44
N GLU A 277 13.22 1.01 -15.25
CA GLU A 277 12.78 0.39 -14.00
C GLU A 277 11.27 0.59 -13.77
N ALA A 278 10.76 1.81 -13.98
CA ALA A 278 9.33 2.12 -13.86
C ALA A 278 8.47 1.34 -14.86
N ARG A 279 8.88 1.26 -16.14
CA ARG A 279 8.18 0.48 -17.19
C ARG A 279 8.09 -0.99 -16.82
N GLU A 280 9.17 -1.58 -16.33
CA GLU A 280 9.18 -3.00 -15.95
C GLU A 280 8.38 -3.28 -14.66
N LEU A 281 8.34 -2.32 -13.74
CA LEU A 281 7.63 -2.46 -12.47
C LEU A 281 6.10 -2.48 -12.65
N ILE A 282 5.56 -1.61 -13.50
CA ILE A 282 4.09 -1.50 -13.70
C ILE A 282 3.51 -2.59 -14.62
N LYS A 283 4.34 -3.45 -15.21
CA LYS A 283 3.85 -4.62 -15.96
C LYS A 283 3.13 -5.56 -14.99
N ALA A 284 1.92 -5.97 -15.36
CA ALA A 284 1.17 -6.99 -14.64
C ALA A 284 1.96 -8.31 -14.62
N ILE A 285 1.83 -9.05 -13.51
CA ILE A 285 2.43 -10.37 -13.27
C ILE A 285 1.38 -11.39 -12.88
#